data_AF-A0A9D0J569-F1
#
_entry.id   AF-A0A9D0J569-F1
#
_cell.length_a   1.000
_cell.length_b   1.000
_cell.length_c   1.000
_cell.angle_alpha   90.00
_cell.angle_beta   90.00
_cell.angle_gamma   90.00
#
_symmetry.space_group_name_H-M   'P 1'
#
loop_
_entity.id
_entity.type
_entity.pdbx_description
1 polymer ?
#
loop_
_entity_poly.entity_id
_entity_poly.type
_entity_poly.pdbx_seq_one_letter_code
_entity_poly.pdbx_strand_id
1 'polypeptide(L)' 'MQLDDYASFPTALPVLYEDELFLYPFMISPLFLSDEANIDAATYAIENDSLVIVCPTKEG' A
#
# COMPACT_ATOMS: atom_id res chain seq x y z
N MET A 1 -6.20 5.66 -15.42
CA MET A 1 -5.25 4.78 -14.72
C MET A 1 -4.19 4.42 -15.72
N GLN A 2 -2.94 4.75 -15.43
CA GLN A 2 -1.81 4.36 -16.27
C GLN A 2 -1.53 2.89 -15.95
N LEU A 3 -1.95 2.00 -16.85
CA LEU A 3 -1.92 0.55 -16.64
C LEU A 3 -0.53 -0.04 -16.94
N ASP A 4 0.36 0.77 -17.50
CA ASP A 4 1.72 0.38 -17.87
C ASP A 4 2.62 0.18 -16.64
N ASP A 5 2.26 0.78 -15.51
CA ASP A 5 3.00 0.71 -14.24
C ASP A 5 2.67 -0.58 -13.45
N TYR A 6 1.88 -1.49 -14.03
CA TYR A 6 1.46 -2.73 -13.38
C TYR A 6 2.45 -3.84 -13.71
N ALA A 7 3.01 -4.45 -12.67
CA ALA A 7 3.77 -5.69 -12.82
C ALA A 7 2.91 -6.83 -13.37
N SER A 8 3.55 -7.79 -14.05
CA SER A 8 2.87 -8.99 -14.55
C SER A 8 2.30 -9.81 -13.41
N PHE A 9 1.09 -10.35 -13.61
CA PHE A 9 0.46 -11.21 -12.62
C PHE A 9 0.99 -12.67 -12.74
N PRO A 10 1.28 -13.36 -11.62
CA PRO A 10 1.21 -12.89 -10.24
C PRO A 10 2.40 -12.00 -9.86
N THR A 11 2.16 -11.03 -8.97
CA THR A 11 3.20 -10.14 -8.44
C THR A 11 3.17 -10.09 -6.91
N ALA A 12 4.31 -9.74 -6.31
CA ALA A 12 4.42 -9.44 -4.89
C ALA A 12 4.34 -7.92 -4.70
N LEU A 13 3.42 -7.45 -3.85
CA LEU A 13 3.26 -6.04 -3.54
C LEU A 13 3.67 -5.76 -2.09
N PRO A 14 4.35 -4.64 -1.80
CA PRO A 14 4.52 -4.15 -0.45
C PRO A 14 3.17 -3.93 0.23
N VAL A 15 3.07 -4.35 1.49
CA VAL A 15 1.85 -4.28 2.30
C VAL A 15 1.97 -3.12 3.28
N LEU A 16 0.94 -2.28 3.32
CA LEU A 16 0.74 -1.27 4.36
C LEU A 16 -0.38 -1.74 5.28
N TYR A 17 -0.10 -1.81 6.58
CA TYR A 17 -1.10 -2.16 7.58
C TYR A 17 -1.78 -0.89 8.08
N GLU A 18 -3.11 -0.88 8.11
CA GLU A 18 -3.91 0.26 8.55
C GLU A 18 -4.86 -0.17 9.67
N ASP A 19 -4.86 0.55 10.79
CA ASP A 19 -5.62 0.14 11.98
C ASP A 19 -7.03 0.76 12.01
N GLU A 20 -7.17 2.00 11.54
CA GLU A 20 -8.40 2.78 11.76
C GLU A 20 -9.28 2.91 10.51
N LEU A 21 -8.72 2.67 9.33
CA LEU A 21 -9.37 2.95 8.06
C LEU A 21 -9.40 1.75 7.11
N PHE A 22 -10.59 1.49 6.56
CA PHE A 22 -10.76 0.55 5.45
C PHE A 22 -10.90 1.30 4.13
N LEU A 23 -10.00 1.06 3.18
CA LEU A 23 -10.01 1.70 1.87
C LEU A 23 -10.75 0.85 0.83
N TYR A 24 -11.71 1.46 0.15
CA TYR A 24 -12.35 0.91 -1.03
C TYR A 24 -11.64 1.37 -2.31
N PRO A 25 -11.75 0.60 -3.41
CA PRO A 25 -11.29 1.05 -4.71
C PRO A 25 -11.84 2.44 -5.07
N PHE A 26 -11.01 3.26 -5.72
CA PHE A 26 -11.30 4.63 -6.14
C PHE A 26 -11.38 5.69 -5.01
N MET A 27 -11.08 5.34 -3.76
CA MET A 27 -10.92 6.32 -2.68
C MET A 27 -9.56 7.01 -2.75
N ILE A 28 -9.54 8.31 -2.43
CA ILE A 28 -8.31 9.07 -2.16
C ILE A 28 -8.34 9.45 -0.69
N SER A 29 -7.39 8.93 0.08
CA SER A 29 -7.26 9.21 1.50
C SER A 29 -5.80 9.53 1.85
N PRO A 30 -5.54 10.50 2.73
CA PRO A 30 -4.23 10.59 3.37
C PRO A 30 -4.00 9.34 4.23
N LEU A 31 -2.76 8.85 4.24
CA LEU A 31 -2.27 7.81 5.15
C LEU A 31 -1.15 8.40 5.97
N PHE A 32 -1.21 8.22 7.29
CA PHE A 32 -0.20 8.72 8.22
C PHE A 32 0.59 7.53 8.75
N LEU A 33 1.85 7.41 8.32
CA LEU A 33 2.70 6.27 8.67
C LEU A 33 3.58 6.62 9.87
N SER A 34 3.49 5.84 10.94
CA SER A 34 4.33 5.94 12.14
C SER A 34 5.28 4.76 12.31
N ASP A 35 4.89 3.58 11.83
CA ASP A 35 5.68 2.36 11.99
C ASP A 35 6.76 2.23 10.92
N GLU A 36 7.96 1.82 11.33
CA GLU A 36 9.12 1.65 10.45
C GLU A 36 8.81 0.68 9.30
N ALA A 37 8.10 -0.42 9.57
CA ALA A 37 7.73 -1.39 8.54
C ALA A 37 6.84 -0.80 7.43
N ASN A 38 5.87 0.06 7.79
CA ASN A 38 5.01 0.75 6.83
C ASN A 38 5.80 1.81 6.05
N ILE A 39 6.70 2.52 6.72
CA ILE A 39 7.57 3.53 6.10
C ILE A 39 8.50 2.87 5.07
N ASP A 40 9.12 1.74 5.42
CA ASP A 40 9.99 0.98 4.52
C ASP A 40 9.23 0.43 3.31
N ALA A 41 8.03 -0.10 3.53
CA ALA A 41 7.18 -0.61 2.45
C ALA A 41 6.75 0.52 1.48
N ALA A 42 6.37 1.68 2.00
CA ALA A 42 6.05 2.86 1.18
C ALA A 42 7.28 3.39 0.44
N THR A 43 8.43 3.43 1.09
CA THR A 43 9.70 3.87 0.49
C THR A 43 10.11 2.95 -0.65
N TYR A 44 10.06 1.63 -0.44
CA TYR A 44 10.32 0.64 -1.48
C TYR A 44 9.40 0.83 -2.69
N ALA A 45 8.11 1.08 -2.45
CA ALA A 45 7.13 1.30 -3.52
C ALA A 45 7.46 2.54 -4.36
N ILE A 46 7.83 3.65 -3.71
CA ILE A 46 8.23 4.90 -4.37
C ILE A 46 9.50 4.71 -5.21
N GLU A 47 10.51 4.03 -4.66
CA GLU A 47 11.80 3.84 -5.33
C GLU A 47 11.73 2.90 -6.55
N ASN A 48 10.78 1.96 -6.53
CA ASN A 48 10.63 0.94 -7.57
C ASN A 48 9.41 1.16 -8.48
N ASP A 49 8.74 2.30 -8.35
CA ASP A 49 7.50 2.63 -9.08
C ASP A 49 6.46 1.49 -9.01
N SER A 50 6.31 0.93 -7.81
CA SER A 50 5.46 -0.22 -7.53
C SER A 50 4.16 0.21 -6.85
N LEU A 51 3.09 -0.54 -7.12
CA LEU A 51 1.84 -0.43 -6.37
C LEU A 51 2.03 -0.93 -4.93
N VAL A 52 1.17 -0.45 -4.02
CA VAL A 52 1.05 -0.92 -2.64
C VAL A 52 -0.31 -1.59 -2.43
N ILE A 53 -0.39 -2.53 -1.49
CA ILE A 53 -1.66 -3.04 -0.99
C ILE A 53 -1.87 -2.53 0.43
N VAL A 54 -3.02 -1.92 0.69
CA VAL A 54 -3.39 -1.44 2.04
C VAL A 54 -4.34 -2.47 2.65
N CYS A 55 -3.96 -3.01 3.79
CA CYS A 55 -4.69 -4.05 4.50
C CYS A 55 -5.11 -3.56 5.87
N PRO A 56 -6.40 -3.68 6.25
CA PRO A 56 -6.79 -3.44 7.63
C PRO A 56 -6.14 -4.46 8.55
N THR A 57 -5.71 -4.04 9.73
CA THR A 57 -5.34 -4.98 10.78
C THR A 57 -6.61 -5.54 11.44
N LYS A 58 -6.48 -6.71 12.05
CA LYS A 58 -7.55 -7.27 12.86
C LYS A 58 -7.53 -6.58 14.21
N GLU A 59 -8.66 -6.06 14.67
CA GLU A 59 -8.80 -5.64 16.07
C GLU A 59 -8.45 -6.80 17.00
N GLY A 60 -7.53 -6.54 17.93
CA GLY A 60 -7.01 -7.51 18.90
C GLY A 60 -8.06 -7.98 19.90
#